data_AF-A0A3E0GUK4-F1
#
_entry.id   AF-A0A3E0GUK4-F1
#
_cell.length_a   1.000
_cell.length_b   1.000
_cell.length_c   1.000
_cell.angle_alpha   90.00
_cell.angle_beta   90.00
_cell.angle_gamma   90.00
#
_symmetry.space_group_name_H-M   'P 1'
#
loop_
_entity.id
_entity.type
_entity.pdbx_description
1 polymer ?
#
loop_
_entity_poly.entity_id
_entity_poly.type
_entity_poly.pdbx_seq_one_letter_code
_entity_poly.pdbx_strand_id
1 'polypeptide(L)'
;MVSPSSWLSRYQSGQRKQVWHELRQLGGRVREPEFAQEAQLVCDEMARRARHNIELIVDRLSNDGYRFHANNDDQTPMQAHIPPTPASATYADWLQQRFDTVPMTLMSWIRIVGDVWLVGTHPHWPTSASADPLVIEVERTGYPPESSMRAWLERRTDVPGTSDLFELPLAPDRFHKENTSGGSPYGIVLPDSCADGSFTWDTPMPFVSYLNWVFSNGGFPWPSGDDAQWDVRYRLVKDLLPL
;
A
#
# COMPACT_ATOMS: atom_id res chain seq x y z
N MET A 1 -10.00 12.37 -28.60
CA MET A 1 -10.13 11.06 -27.93
C MET A 1 -8.75 10.48 -27.81
N VAL A 2 -8.28 10.24 -26.58
CA VAL A 2 -6.98 9.62 -26.32
C VAL A 2 -7.17 8.10 -26.42
N SER A 3 -6.39 7.42 -27.26
CA SER A 3 -6.52 5.98 -27.41
C SER A 3 -6.00 5.23 -26.17
N PRO A 4 -6.77 4.26 -25.64
CA PRO A 4 -6.37 3.42 -24.51
C PRO A 4 -5.05 2.71 -24.75
N SER A 5 -4.74 2.33 -26.00
CA SER A 5 -3.53 1.61 -26.44
C SER A 5 -2.18 2.34 -26.23
N SER A 6 -2.16 3.37 -25.39
CA SER A 6 -0.96 4.16 -25.09
C SER A 6 -0.80 4.53 -23.61
N TRP A 7 -1.71 4.16 -22.69
CA TRP A 7 -1.58 4.59 -21.30
C TRP A 7 -0.31 4.08 -20.66
N LEU A 8 0.09 2.83 -20.88
CA LEU A 8 1.32 2.29 -20.32
C LEU A 8 2.54 3.05 -20.85
N SER A 9 2.62 3.26 -22.16
CA SER A 9 3.73 4.01 -22.79
C SER A 9 3.80 5.46 -22.29
N ARG A 10 2.65 6.13 -22.16
CA ARG A 10 2.56 7.48 -21.59
C ARG A 10 2.95 7.52 -20.12
N TYR A 11 2.54 6.53 -19.36
CA TYR A 11 2.90 6.38 -17.95
C TYR A 11 4.42 6.24 -17.78
N GLN A 12 5.04 5.33 -18.55
CA GLN A 12 6.47 5.08 -18.55
C GLN A 12 7.26 6.32 -19.00
N SER A 13 6.76 7.07 -19.99
CA SER A 13 7.42 8.27 -20.53
C SER A 13 7.28 9.53 -19.69
N GLY A 14 6.53 9.53 -18.58
CA GLY A 14 6.44 10.71 -17.71
C GLY A 14 5.05 11.16 -17.33
N GLN A 15 4.03 10.80 -18.12
CA GLN A 15 2.70 11.40 -18.06
C GLN A 15 1.81 10.76 -16.97
N ARG A 16 2.41 10.28 -15.87
CA ARG A 16 1.76 9.53 -14.79
C ARG A 16 0.55 10.24 -14.21
N LYS A 17 0.69 11.53 -13.85
CA LYS A 17 -0.43 12.34 -13.31
C LYS A 17 -1.62 12.39 -14.28
N GLN A 18 -1.35 12.53 -15.58
CA GLN A 18 -2.39 12.60 -16.60
C GLN A 18 -3.05 11.24 -16.81
N VAL A 19 -2.26 10.16 -16.90
CA VAL A 19 -2.78 8.80 -17.03
C VAL A 19 -3.69 8.44 -15.84
N TRP A 20 -3.24 8.71 -14.61
CA TRP A 20 -4.07 8.45 -13.42
C TRP A 20 -5.34 9.31 -13.38
N HIS A 21 -5.28 10.55 -13.86
CA HIS A 21 -6.46 11.39 -13.97
C HIS A 21 -7.48 10.80 -14.95
N GLU A 22 -7.03 10.36 -16.14
CA GLU A 22 -7.87 9.70 -17.14
C GLU A 22 -8.48 8.39 -16.61
N LEU A 23 -7.68 7.54 -15.96
CA LEU A 23 -8.16 6.29 -15.34
C LEU A 23 -9.22 6.54 -14.27
N ARG A 24 -9.06 7.57 -13.43
CA ARG A 24 -10.06 7.95 -12.43
C ARG A 24 -11.34 8.51 -13.05
N GLN A 25 -11.24 9.24 -14.16
CA GLN A 25 -12.43 9.74 -14.87
C GLN A 25 -13.32 8.63 -15.44
N LEU A 26 -12.74 7.45 -15.72
CA LEU A 26 -13.52 6.28 -16.16
C LEU A 26 -14.31 5.65 -15.00
N GLY A 27 -13.84 5.77 -13.75
CA GLY A 27 -14.42 5.06 -12.62
C GLY A 27 -14.52 3.56 -12.90
N GLY A 28 -15.67 2.96 -12.62
CA GLY A 28 -15.93 1.54 -12.89
C GLY A 28 -15.89 1.13 -14.37
N ARG A 29 -16.06 2.08 -15.30
CA ARG A 29 -15.98 1.81 -16.75
C ARG A 29 -14.61 1.32 -17.18
N VAL A 30 -13.57 1.53 -16.37
CA VAL A 30 -12.22 1.03 -16.64
C VAL A 30 -12.18 -0.50 -16.81
N ARG A 31 -13.22 -1.22 -16.37
CA ARG A 31 -13.36 -2.67 -16.53
C ARG A 31 -14.02 -3.10 -17.84
N GLU A 32 -14.50 -2.16 -18.66
CA GLU A 32 -14.99 -2.46 -20.02
C GLU A 32 -13.83 -3.08 -20.84
N PRO A 33 -14.10 -4.08 -21.71
CA PRO A 33 -13.05 -4.81 -22.42
C PRO A 33 -12.07 -3.94 -23.21
N GLU A 34 -12.52 -2.77 -23.67
CA GLU A 34 -11.68 -1.79 -24.38
C GLU A 34 -10.64 -1.05 -23.52
N PHE A 35 -10.81 -1.03 -22.18
CA PHE A 35 -9.94 -0.32 -21.25
C PHE A 35 -9.19 -1.24 -20.29
N ALA A 36 -9.81 -2.36 -19.90
CA ALA A 36 -9.38 -3.18 -18.77
C ALA A 36 -7.92 -3.66 -18.88
N GLN A 37 -7.51 -4.14 -20.05
CA GLN A 37 -6.16 -4.67 -20.23
C GLN A 37 -5.09 -3.60 -20.04
N GLU A 38 -5.25 -2.44 -20.67
CA GLU A 38 -4.25 -1.38 -20.56
C GLU A 38 -4.24 -0.76 -19.14
N ALA A 39 -5.41 -0.56 -18.54
CA ALA A 39 -5.50 -0.09 -17.16
C ALA A 39 -4.78 -1.04 -16.19
N GLN A 40 -4.94 -2.36 -16.37
CA GLN A 40 -4.22 -3.36 -15.58
C GLN A 40 -2.70 -3.23 -15.78
N LEU A 41 -2.23 -3.02 -17.01
CA LEU A 41 -0.80 -2.83 -17.28
C LEU A 41 -0.22 -1.60 -16.57
N VAL A 42 -0.99 -0.51 -16.48
CA VAL A 42 -0.59 0.69 -15.71
C VAL A 42 -0.52 0.39 -14.21
N CYS A 43 -1.52 -0.30 -13.66
CA CYS A 43 -1.52 -0.72 -12.26
C CYS A 43 -0.34 -1.66 -11.93
N ASP A 44 -0.01 -2.57 -12.85
CA ASP A 44 1.13 -3.48 -12.70
C ASP A 44 2.47 -2.75 -12.76
N GLU A 45 2.62 -1.79 -13.68
CA GLU A 45 3.81 -0.95 -13.76
C GLU A 45 3.99 -0.09 -12.49
N MET A 46 2.90 0.48 -11.97
CA MET A 46 2.91 1.18 -10.69
C MET A 46 3.36 0.26 -9.55
N ALA A 47 2.80 -0.96 -9.47
CA ALA A 47 3.17 -1.92 -8.44
C ALA A 47 4.64 -2.36 -8.55
N ARG A 48 5.20 -2.53 -9.76
CA ARG A 48 6.63 -2.80 -9.95
C ARG A 48 7.51 -1.67 -9.44
N ARG A 49 7.12 -0.41 -9.69
CA ARG A 49 7.83 0.77 -9.18
C ARG A 49 7.72 0.91 -7.67
N ALA A 50 6.54 0.66 -7.10
CA ALA A 50 6.32 0.66 -5.66
C ALA A 50 7.19 -0.42 -4.98
N ARG A 51 7.22 -1.64 -5.52
CA ARG A 51 8.09 -2.72 -5.03
C ARG A 51 9.55 -2.31 -5.05
N HIS A 52 10.04 -1.77 -6.17
CA HIS A 52 11.42 -1.28 -6.26
C HIS A 52 11.73 -0.25 -5.17
N ASN A 53 10.81 0.70 -4.93
CA ASN A 53 10.96 1.70 -3.88
C ASN A 53 11.03 1.07 -2.49
N ILE A 54 10.17 0.09 -2.22
CA ILE A 54 10.13 -0.63 -0.93
C ILE A 54 11.44 -1.38 -0.70
N GLU A 55 11.88 -2.18 -1.67
CA GLU A 55 13.14 -2.93 -1.60
C GLU A 55 14.31 -1.98 -1.31
N LEU A 56 14.37 -0.84 -2.00
CA LEU A 56 15.43 0.15 -1.80
C LEU A 56 15.37 0.84 -0.42
N ILE A 57 14.17 1.15 0.08
CA ILE A 57 13.98 1.72 1.43
C ILE A 57 14.39 0.70 2.49
N VAL A 58 13.96 -0.55 2.36
CA VAL A 58 14.28 -1.64 3.31
C VAL A 58 15.78 -1.88 3.36
N ASP A 59 16.45 -1.95 2.21
CA ASP A 59 17.90 -2.13 2.13
C ASP A 59 18.64 -0.99 2.83
N ARG A 60 18.24 0.27 2.57
CA ARG A 60 18.90 1.44 3.17
C ARG A 60 18.68 1.53 4.67
N LEU A 61 17.45 1.32 5.13
CA LEU A 61 17.13 1.28 6.56
C LEU A 61 17.95 0.20 7.26
N SER A 62 18.01 -1.01 6.68
CA SER A 62 18.80 -2.12 7.24
C SER A 62 20.28 -1.77 7.35
N ASN A 63 20.85 -1.17 6.30
CA ASN A 63 22.25 -0.73 6.28
C ASN A 63 22.56 0.38 7.28
N ASP A 64 21.57 1.21 7.63
CA ASP A 64 21.68 2.25 8.66
C ASP A 64 21.43 1.71 10.09
N GLY A 65 21.23 0.40 10.25
CA GLY A 65 20.99 -0.22 11.56
C GLY A 65 19.56 -0.06 12.07
N TYR A 66 18.60 0.28 11.20
CA TYR A 66 17.18 0.28 11.54
C TYR A 66 16.74 -1.12 11.96
N ARG A 67 15.99 -1.21 13.05
CA ARG A 67 15.43 -2.48 13.53
C ARG A 67 13.94 -2.50 13.24
N PHE A 68 13.52 -3.35 12.32
CA PHE A 68 12.11 -3.62 12.05
C PHE A 68 11.53 -4.49 13.15
N HIS A 69 10.40 -4.07 13.70
CA HIS A 69 9.74 -4.80 14.79
C HIS A 69 8.24 -4.55 14.81
N ALA A 70 7.53 -5.44 15.50
CA ALA A 70 6.13 -5.26 15.84
C ALA A 70 5.96 -4.03 16.75
N ASN A 71 4.81 -3.39 16.65
CA ASN A 71 4.39 -2.29 17.52
C ASN A 71 3.83 -2.84 18.85
N ASN A 72 4.68 -3.57 19.59
CA ASN A 72 4.39 -4.09 20.93
C ASN A 72 5.54 -3.75 21.89
N ASP A 73 5.31 -3.93 23.19
CA ASP A 73 6.30 -3.61 24.23
C ASP A 73 7.60 -4.41 24.05
N ASP A 74 7.49 -5.65 23.59
CA ASP A 74 8.62 -6.55 23.37
C ASP A 74 9.43 -6.21 22.11
N GLN A 75 8.94 -5.30 21.26
CA GLN A 75 9.51 -4.97 19.94
C GLN A 75 9.94 -6.22 19.17
N THR A 76 9.03 -7.18 19.05
CA THR A 76 9.33 -8.48 18.42
C THR A 76 9.85 -8.25 16.99
N PRO A 77 11.03 -8.78 16.60
CA PRO A 77 11.57 -8.56 15.26
C PRO A 77 10.59 -8.97 14.16
N MET A 78 10.46 -8.13 13.14
CA MET A 78 9.57 -8.33 12.01
C MET A 78 10.35 -8.29 10.69
N GLN A 79 9.92 -9.08 9.72
CA GLN A 79 10.41 -8.95 8.36
C GLN A 79 9.75 -7.74 7.69
N ALA A 80 10.56 -6.82 7.18
CA ALA A 80 10.06 -5.55 6.63
C ALA A 80 9.29 -5.70 5.31
N HIS A 81 9.64 -6.70 4.52
CA HIS A 81 9.02 -6.97 3.22
C HIS A 81 8.96 -8.46 2.98
N ILE A 82 7.75 -8.97 2.75
CA ILE A 82 7.49 -10.35 2.35
C ILE A 82 7.00 -10.30 0.90
N PRO A 83 7.82 -10.74 -0.07
CA PRO A 83 7.45 -10.69 -1.47
C PRO A 83 6.25 -11.62 -1.75
N PRO A 84 5.48 -11.34 -2.82
CA PRO A 84 4.32 -12.14 -3.15
C PRO A 84 4.74 -13.57 -3.53
N THR A 85 3.87 -14.52 -3.21
CA THR A 85 4.05 -15.93 -3.54
C THR A 85 2.96 -16.37 -4.55
N PRO A 86 3.02 -17.59 -5.11
CA PRO A 86 1.89 -18.11 -5.88
C PRO A 86 0.56 -18.09 -5.12
N ALA A 87 0.58 -18.19 -3.78
CA ALA A 87 -0.62 -18.09 -2.95
C ALA A 87 -1.22 -16.67 -2.97
N SER A 88 -0.40 -15.63 -3.17
CA SER A 88 -0.86 -14.24 -3.28
C SER A 88 -1.80 -14.04 -4.48
N ALA A 89 -1.55 -14.72 -5.60
CA ALA A 89 -2.46 -14.70 -6.74
C ALA A 89 -3.81 -15.34 -6.40
N THR A 90 -3.79 -16.49 -5.70
CA THR A 90 -5.01 -17.16 -5.21
C THR A 90 -5.76 -16.29 -4.19
N TYR A 91 -5.04 -15.59 -3.31
CA TYR A 91 -5.65 -14.66 -2.35
C TYR A 91 -6.31 -13.48 -3.07
N ALA A 92 -5.65 -12.88 -4.05
CA ALA A 92 -6.21 -11.79 -4.86
C ALA A 92 -7.53 -12.25 -5.52
N ASP A 93 -7.53 -13.42 -6.16
CA ASP A 93 -8.72 -13.96 -6.82
C ASP A 93 -9.86 -14.22 -5.82
N TRP A 94 -9.54 -14.75 -4.64
CA TRP A 94 -10.50 -14.90 -3.54
C TRP A 94 -11.07 -13.56 -3.08
N LEU A 95 -10.23 -12.53 -2.92
CA LEU A 95 -10.67 -11.19 -2.50
C LEU A 95 -11.61 -10.56 -3.53
N GLN A 96 -11.29 -10.70 -4.82
CA GLN A 96 -12.17 -10.29 -5.93
C GLN A 96 -13.51 -11.03 -5.89
N GLN A 97 -13.52 -12.35 -5.69
CA GLN A 97 -14.76 -13.13 -5.56
C GLN A 97 -15.59 -12.72 -4.34
N ARG A 98 -14.93 -12.34 -3.25
CA ARG A 98 -15.57 -11.99 -1.98
C ARG A 98 -16.30 -10.64 -2.02
N PHE A 99 -15.80 -9.68 -2.80
CA PHE A 99 -16.29 -8.30 -2.87
C PHE A 99 -16.87 -7.92 -4.24
N ASP A 100 -16.93 -8.84 -5.21
CA ASP A 100 -17.23 -8.64 -6.64
C ASP A 100 -16.22 -7.73 -7.37
N THR A 101 -15.95 -6.54 -6.81
CA THR A 101 -15.00 -5.57 -7.34
C THR A 101 -14.02 -5.09 -6.27
N VAL A 102 -12.74 -5.13 -6.64
CA VAL A 102 -11.60 -4.67 -5.84
C VAL A 102 -10.70 -3.82 -6.75
N PRO A 103 -10.21 -2.64 -6.31
CA PRO A 103 -9.42 -1.76 -7.15
C PRO A 103 -8.23 -2.45 -7.81
N MET A 104 -8.01 -2.15 -9.09
CA MET A 104 -6.95 -2.79 -9.86
C MET A 104 -5.56 -2.55 -9.24
N THR A 105 -5.34 -1.39 -8.62
CA THR A 105 -4.10 -1.08 -7.88
C THR A 105 -3.86 -1.99 -6.68
N LEU A 106 -4.91 -2.36 -5.93
CA LEU A 106 -4.79 -3.28 -4.79
C LEU A 106 -4.49 -4.70 -5.28
N MET A 107 -5.14 -5.11 -6.37
CA MET A 107 -4.88 -6.41 -7.00
C MET A 107 -3.45 -6.53 -7.52
N SER A 108 -2.92 -5.47 -8.16
CA SER A 108 -1.51 -5.41 -8.56
C SER A 108 -0.56 -5.38 -7.36
N TRP A 109 -0.91 -4.69 -6.28
CA TRP A 109 -0.12 -4.69 -5.05
C TRP A 109 0.05 -6.11 -4.48
N ILE A 110 -1.04 -6.84 -4.29
CA ILE A 110 -1.01 -8.23 -3.79
C ILE A 110 -0.14 -9.11 -4.69
N ARG A 111 -0.29 -9.00 -6.02
CA ARG A 111 0.38 -9.89 -6.98
C ARG A 111 1.85 -9.56 -7.22
N ILE A 112 2.27 -8.32 -7.02
CA ILE A 112 3.60 -7.83 -7.43
C ILE A 112 4.43 -7.35 -6.24
N VAL A 113 3.81 -6.64 -5.28
CA VAL A 113 4.51 -6.03 -4.15
C VAL A 113 4.58 -6.97 -2.95
N GLY A 114 3.45 -7.56 -2.55
CA GLY A 114 3.35 -8.36 -1.32
C GLY A 114 3.16 -7.52 -0.05
N ASP A 115 3.42 -8.13 1.10
CA ASP A 115 3.20 -7.51 2.41
C ASP A 115 4.41 -6.67 2.85
N VAL A 116 4.15 -5.47 3.36
CA VAL A 116 5.19 -4.51 3.76
C VAL A 116 4.93 -4.00 5.17
N TRP A 117 5.97 -3.97 5.99
CA TRP A 117 5.96 -3.53 7.37
C TRP A 117 7.21 -2.67 7.68
N LEU A 118 7.12 -1.34 7.57
CA LEU A 118 8.25 -0.45 7.86
C LEU A 118 8.33 0.02 9.31
N VAL A 119 7.42 -0.42 10.19
CA VAL A 119 7.49 -0.04 11.62
C VAL A 119 8.76 -0.59 12.24
N GLY A 120 9.42 0.26 13.01
CA GLY A 120 10.70 -0.04 13.63
C GLY A 120 11.34 1.19 14.28
N THR A 121 12.59 1.01 14.70
CA THR A 121 13.38 2.05 15.38
C THR A 121 14.68 2.31 14.64
N HIS A 122 14.94 3.58 14.32
CA HIS A 122 16.21 4.02 13.75
C HIS A 122 17.19 4.44 14.88
N PRO A 123 18.47 4.01 14.84
CA PRO A 123 19.43 4.33 15.91
C PRO A 123 19.73 5.83 16.06
N HIS A 124 19.60 6.59 14.98
CA HIS A 124 19.79 8.04 14.96
C HIS A 124 18.50 8.85 14.86
N TRP A 125 17.35 8.18 14.80
CA TRP A 125 16.06 8.86 14.72
C TRP A 125 15.05 8.10 15.61
N PRO A 126 15.11 8.31 16.94
CA PRO A 126 14.33 7.53 17.91
C PRO A 126 12.81 7.67 17.74
N THR A 127 12.36 8.79 17.17
CA THR A 127 10.94 9.09 16.90
C THR A 127 10.48 8.63 15.51
N SER A 128 11.22 7.72 14.86
CA SER A 128 10.88 7.21 13.52
C SER A 128 9.51 6.54 13.47
N ALA A 129 9.07 5.89 14.55
CA ALA A 129 7.76 5.24 14.60
C ALA A 129 6.59 6.26 14.58
N SER A 130 6.76 7.43 15.19
CA SER A 130 5.76 8.52 15.19
C SER A 130 5.62 9.19 13.82
N ALA A 131 6.56 8.94 12.91
CA ALA A 131 6.54 9.44 11.54
C ALA A 131 5.69 8.60 10.58
N ASP A 132 4.87 7.70 11.14
CA ASP A 132 3.87 6.91 10.44
C ASP A 132 4.45 6.00 9.33
N PRO A 133 5.50 5.20 9.60
CA PRO A 133 6.14 4.36 8.60
C PRO A 133 5.13 3.47 7.87
N LEU A 134 5.26 3.34 6.56
CA LEU A 134 4.28 2.61 5.75
C LEU A 134 4.12 1.14 6.22
N VAL A 135 2.89 0.70 6.39
CA VAL A 135 2.50 -0.72 6.42
C VAL A 135 1.35 -0.86 5.45
N ILE A 136 1.41 -1.77 4.48
CA ILE A 136 0.28 -2.14 3.61
C ILE A 136 0.33 -3.65 3.53
N GLU A 137 -0.25 -4.24 4.55
CA GLU A 137 -0.27 -5.66 4.76
C GLU A 137 -1.65 -6.16 4.38
N VAL A 138 -1.73 -6.94 3.30
CA VAL A 138 -2.99 -7.41 2.75
C VAL A 138 -3.25 -8.86 3.15
N GLU A 139 -2.22 -9.71 3.14
CA GLU A 139 -2.38 -11.13 3.45
C GLU A 139 -2.08 -11.44 4.93
N ARG A 140 -1.16 -10.68 5.52
CA ARG A 140 -0.50 -10.95 6.80
C ARG A 140 0.32 -12.24 6.77
N THR A 141 1.08 -12.46 5.70
CA THR A 141 1.82 -13.72 5.46
C THR A 141 2.83 -14.06 6.57
N GLY A 142 3.35 -13.05 7.28
CA GLY A 142 4.28 -13.25 8.40
C GLY A 142 3.63 -13.72 9.71
N TYR A 143 2.30 -13.79 9.76
CA TYR A 143 1.54 -14.14 10.96
C TYR A 143 1.04 -15.59 10.92
N PRO A 144 0.71 -16.18 12.08
CA PRO A 144 0.03 -17.47 12.13
C PRO A 144 -1.26 -17.47 11.28
N PRO A 145 -1.61 -18.59 10.61
CA PRO A 145 -2.74 -18.65 9.68
C PRO A 145 -4.08 -18.17 10.27
N GLU A 146 -4.32 -18.40 11.56
CA GLU A 146 -5.49 -17.94 12.31
C GLU A 146 -5.58 -16.42 12.49
N SER A 147 -4.46 -15.72 12.29
CA SER A 147 -4.34 -14.26 12.31
C SER A 147 -4.23 -13.66 10.91
N SER A 148 -4.28 -14.48 9.86
CA SER A 148 -4.31 -14.00 8.47
C SER A 148 -5.50 -13.08 8.21
N MET A 149 -5.36 -12.17 7.24
CA MET A 149 -6.46 -11.30 6.84
C MET A 149 -7.67 -12.11 6.36
N ARG A 150 -7.42 -13.21 5.65
CA ARG A 150 -8.47 -14.12 5.18
C ARG A 150 -9.26 -14.71 6.34
N ALA A 151 -8.59 -15.30 7.33
CA ALA A 151 -9.26 -15.89 8.49
C ALA A 151 -10.02 -14.84 9.31
N TRP A 152 -9.51 -13.61 9.39
CA TRP A 152 -10.22 -12.50 10.02
C TRP A 152 -11.48 -12.09 9.23
N LEU A 153 -11.39 -11.96 7.91
CA LEU A 153 -12.52 -11.64 7.03
C LEU A 153 -13.60 -12.74 7.01
N GLU A 154 -13.21 -14.01 7.05
CA GLU A 154 -14.13 -15.15 7.08
C GLU A 154 -14.89 -15.27 8.40
N ARG A 155 -14.29 -14.85 9.53
CA ARG A 155 -14.96 -14.80 10.84
C ARG A 155 -15.93 -13.62 10.99
N ARG A 156 -15.81 -12.59 10.15
CA ARG A 156 -16.77 -11.49 10.15
C ARG A 156 -18.12 -11.97 9.59
N THR A 157 -19.11 -12.06 10.47
CA THR A 157 -20.48 -12.51 10.18
C THR A 157 -21.28 -11.50 9.37
N ASP A 158 -20.83 -10.25 9.32
CA ASP A 158 -21.41 -9.18 8.51
C ASP A 158 -20.86 -9.31 7.09
N VAL A 159 -21.31 -10.35 6.39
CA VAL A 159 -21.11 -10.48 4.95
C VAL A 159 -22.23 -9.65 4.30
N PRO A 160 -21.96 -8.49 3.67
CA PRO A 160 -23.03 -7.74 3.03
C PRO A 160 -23.49 -8.52 1.80
N GLY A 161 -24.61 -9.22 1.94
CA GLY A 161 -25.54 -9.35 0.84
C GLY A 161 -26.14 -7.97 0.62
N THR A 162 -25.63 -7.26 -0.38
CA THR A 162 -26.03 -5.91 -0.83
C THR A 162 -25.58 -4.71 0.04
N SER A 163 -24.74 -3.85 -0.57
CA SER A 163 -24.62 -2.40 -0.33
C SER A 163 -23.79 -1.82 0.84
N ASP A 164 -23.22 -2.59 1.77
CA ASP A 164 -22.44 -1.95 2.85
C ASP A 164 -20.96 -1.78 2.46
N LEU A 165 -20.50 -0.53 2.48
CA LEU A 165 -19.10 -0.17 2.30
C LEU A 165 -18.27 -0.75 3.43
N PHE A 166 -17.17 -1.41 3.06
CA PHE A 166 -16.24 -2.07 3.94
C PHE A 166 -14.86 -1.45 3.80
N GLU A 167 -14.27 -0.98 4.89
CA GLU A 167 -12.88 -0.56 4.91
C GLU A 167 -11.97 -1.76 5.19
N LEU A 168 -11.24 -2.22 4.18
CA LEU A 168 -10.21 -3.24 4.31
C LEU A 168 -8.99 -2.62 5.00
N PRO A 169 -8.67 -3.01 6.24
CA PRO A 169 -7.54 -2.42 6.96
C PRO A 169 -6.23 -2.93 6.38
N LEU A 170 -5.38 -2.00 5.94
CA LEU A 170 -4.08 -2.28 5.33
C LEU A 170 -2.90 -1.77 6.19
N ALA A 171 -3.15 -0.80 7.07
CA ALA A 171 -2.17 -0.29 8.02
C ALA A 171 -2.84 0.03 9.35
N PRO A 172 -2.15 -0.12 10.51
CA PRO A 172 -2.54 0.59 11.72
C PRO A 172 -2.45 2.10 11.50
N ASP A 173 -3.11 2.91 12.34
CA ASP A 173 -2.86 4.35 12.33
C ASP A 173 -1.49 4.70 12.96
N ARG A 174 -1.07 5.95 12.78
CA ARG A 174 0.23 6.45 13.24
C ARG A 174 0.50 6.24 14.74
N PHE A 175 -0.50 6.35 15.60
CA PHE A 175 -0.33 6.19 17.04
C PHE A 175 -0.13 4.70 17.39
N HIS A 176 -0.91 3.82 16.76
CA HIS A 176 -0.71 2.39 16.94
C HIS A 176 0.68 1.95 16.44
N LYS A 177 1.20 2.52 15.35
CA LYS A 177 2.58 2.26 14.90
C LYS A 177 3.65 2.67 15.91
N GLU A 178 3.37 3.67 16.75
CA GLU A 178 4.20 4.10 17.88
C GLU A 178 3.87 3.33 19.18
N ASN A 179 3.14 2.21 19.10
CA ASN A 179 2.70 1.43 20.27
C ASN A 179 1.89 2.29 21.28
N THR A 180 1.12 3.25 20.78
CA THR A 180 0.20 4.09 21.56
C THR A 180 -1.23 3.83 21.09
N SER A 181 -2.20 3.91 22.01
CA SER A 181 -3.62 3.76 21.63
C SER A 181 -4.01 4.83 20.61
N GLY A 182 -4.48 4.38 19.45
CA GLY A 182 -4.79 5.22 18.31
C GLY A 182 -6.25 5.19 17.88
N GLY A 183 -6.47 5.54 16.62
CA GLY A 183 -7.77 5.56 15.96
C GLY A 183 -8.05 4.29 15.14
N SER A 184 -8.91 4.44 14.14
CA SER A 184 -9.18 3.38 13.17
C SER A 184 -7.95 3.13 12.27
N PRO A 185 -7.73 1.88 11.83
CA PRO A 185 -6.69 1.58 10.85
C PRO A 185 -6.91 2.32 9.54
N TYR A 186 -5.85 2.45 8.75
CA TYR A 186 -5.93 2.95 7.39
C TYR A 186 -6.26 1.82 6.43
N GLY A 187 -7.01 2.11 5.36
CA GLY A 187 -7.54 1.06 4.51
C GLY A 187 -7.99 1.48 3.13
N ILE A 188 -8.52 0.52 2.38
CA ILE A 188 -9.22 0.75 1.11
C ILE A 188 -10.68 0.42 1.29
N VAL A 189 -11.55 1.29 0.78
CA VAL A 189 -13.01 1.06 0.78
C VAL A 189 -13.38 0.08 -0.33
N LEU A 190 -14.15 -0.95 0.02
CA LEU A 190 -14.66 -2.00 -0.85
C LEU A 190 -16.19 -2.11 -0.71
N PRO A 191 -16.92 -2.58 -1.73
CA PRO A 191 -16.43 -2.88 -3.08
C PRO A 191 -16.06 -1.60 -3.85
N ASP A 192 -15.03 -1.68 -4.70
CA ASP A 192 -14.63 -0.56 -5.56
C ASP A 192 -14.19 -1.07 -6.95
N SER A 193 -14.88 -0.56 -7.96
CA SER A 193 -14.72 -0.97 -9.35
C SER A 193 -13.67 -0.15 -10.12
N CYS A 194 -13.07 0.87 -9.50
CA CYS A 194 -12.08 1.74 -10.12
C CYS A 194 -10.72 1.06 -10.34
N ALA A 195 -9.84 1.71 -11.10
CA ALA A 195 -8.45 1.30 -11.22
C ALA A 195 -7.67 1.64 -9.95
N ASP A 196 -7.71 2.92 -9.56
CA ASP A 196 -7.06 3.47 -8.35
C ASP A 196 -8.07 3.49 -7.20
N GLY A 197 -7.76 2.78 -6.12
CA GLY A 197 -8.67 2.63 -4.98
C GLY A 197 -8.77 3.88 -4.11
N SER A 198 -9.90 4.06 -3.44
CA SER A 198 -10.04 5.09 -2.40
C SER A 198 -9.39 4.64 -1.09
N PHE A 199 -8.27 5.27 -0.73
CA PHE A 199 -7.53 5.00 0.50
C PHE A 199 -7.95 5.97 1.62
N THR A 200 -8.32 5.43 2.77
CA THR A 200 -8.83 6.14 3.95
C THR A 200 -7.79 6.14 5.06
N TRP A 201 -7.40 7.33 5.51
CA TRP A 201 -6.38 7.49 6.57
C TRP A 201 -6.54 8.76 7.45
N ASP A 202 -7.64 9.49 7.25
CA ASP A 202 -8.20 10.64 8.01
C ASP A 202 -9.08 11.41 7.01
N THR A 203 -8.57 11.59 5.79
CA THR A 203 -9.31 12.08 4.62
C THR A 203 -9.15 11.09 3.46
N PRO A 204 -10.23 10.64 2.81
CA PRO A 204 -10.14 9.77 1.65
C PRO A 204 -9.31 10.40 0.52
N MET A 205 -8.40 9.63 -0.06
CA MET A 205 -7.63 10.05 -1.24
C MET A 205 -7.31 8.87 -2.16
N PRO A 206 -6.96 9.09 -3.43
CA PRO A 206 -6.57 7.99 -4.30
C PRO A 206 -5.31 7.29 -3.78
N PHE A 207 -5.32 5.95 -3.77
CA PHE A 207 -4.25 5.13 -3.22
C PHE A 207 -2.88 5.45 -3.81
N VAL A 208 -2.79 5.68 -5.12
CA VAL A 208 -1.51 6.04 -5.76
C VAL A 208 -1.03 7.45 -5.34
N SER A 209 -1.95 8.35 -4.99
CA SER A 209 -1.58 9.66 -4.44
C SER A 209 -1.02 9.51 -3.03
N TYR A 210 -1.61 8.64 -2.20
CA TYR A 210 -1.09 8.30 -0.88
C TYR A 210 0.32 7.71 -0.97
N LEU A 211 0.54 6.73 -1.85
CA LEU A 211 1.85 6.13 -2.07
C LEU A 211 2.89 7.15 -2.54
N ASN A 212 2.54 8.03 -3.49
CA ASN A 212 3.46 9.10 -3.92
C ASN A 212 3.86 10.02 -2.77
N TRP A 213 2.92 10.37 -1.88
CA TRP A 213 3.22 11.19 -0.70
C TRP A 213 4.16 10.44 0.27
N VAL A 214 3.87 9.18 0.56
CA VAL A 214 4.71 8.33 1.42
C VAL A 214 6.12 8.16 0.85
N PHE A 215 6.25 7.82 -0.44
CA PHE A 215 7.54 7.63 -1.09
C PHE A 215 8.32 8.94 -1.23
N SER A 216 7.65 10.09 -1.43
CA SER A 216 8.32 11.40 -1.39
C SER A 216 8.90 11.76 -0.02
N ASN A 217 8.54 11.00 1.03
CA ASN A 217 9.07 11.11 2.38
C ASN A 217 9.85 9.86 2.81
N GLY A 218 10.33 9.05 1.85
CA GLY A 218 11.16 7.88 2.13
C GLY A 218 10.47 6.76 2.91
N GLY A 219 9.13 6.70 2.89
CA GLY A 219 8.34 5.74 3.66
C GLY A 219 7.77 6.28 4.98
N PHE A 220 8.11 7.51 5.37
CA PHE A 220 7.76 8.10 6.67
C PHE A 220 7.07 9.47 6.47
N PRO A 221 5.77 9.47 6.15
CA PRO A 221 5.08 10.65 5.65
C PRO A 221 4.87 11.79 6.65
N TRP A 222 4.83 11.52 7.96
CA TRP A 222 4.50 12.51 8.98
C TRP A 222 5.76 13.05 9.68
N PRO A 223 5.90 14.36 9.92
CA PRO A 223 7.01 14.87 10.72
C PRO A 223 6.94 14.32 12.16
N SER A 224 8.07 13.90 12.71
CA SER A 224 8.14 13.42 14.11
C SER A 224 8.62 14.49 15.09
N GLY A 225 9.06 15.65 14.57
CA GLY A 225 9.62 16.76 15.38
C GLY A 225 11.10 16.62 15.72
N ASP A 226 11.79 15.60 15.18
CA ASP A 226 13.21 15.36 15.39
C ASP A 226 14.03 15.91 14.22
N ASP A 227 15.12 16.64 14.50
CA ASP A 227 15.98 17.23 13.48
C ASP A 227 16.65 16.16 12.61
N ALA A 228 16.96 14.98 13.17
CA ALA A 228 17.59 13.88 12.46
C ALA A 228 16.69 13.25 11.37
N GLN A 229 15.38 13.51 11.42
CA GLN A 229 14.43 12.97 10.45
C GLN A 229 14.78 13.39 9.01
N TRP A 230 15.30 14.61 8.83
CA TRP A 230 15.56 15.17 7.50
C TRP A 230 16.68 14.42 6.80
N ASP A 231 17.79 14.18 7.50
CA ASP A 231 18.96 13.46 6.96
C ASP A 231 18.61 12.02 6.58
N VAL A 232 17.80 11.34 7.40
CA VAL A 232 17.34 9.98 7.11
C VAL A 232 16.44 9.96 5.87
N ARG A 233 15.37 10.77 5.85
CA ARG A 233 14.43 10.80 4.71
C ARG A 233 15.09 11.22 3.41
N TYR A 234 15.98 12.20 3.44
CA TYR A 234 16.70 12.67 2.26
C TYR A 234 17.47 11.54 1.59
N ARG A 235 18.15 10.70 2.39
CA ARG A 235 18.86 9.51 1.89
C ARG A 235 17.91 8.43 1.38
N LEU A 236 16.79 8.21 2.07
CA LEU A 236 15.79 7.21 1.69
C LEU A 236 15.09 7.55 0.37
N VAL A 237 14.85 8.83 0.08
CA VAL A 237 14.10 9.27 -1.13
C VAL A 237 14.90 9.11 -2.42
N LYS A 238 16.23 9.05 -2.32
CA LYS A 238 17.12 9.08 -3.48
C LYS A 238 16.82 7.91 -4.43
N ASP A 239 16.75 8.15 -5.72
CA ASP A 239 16.51 7.11 -6.73
C ASP A 239 15.17 6.37 -6.65
N LEU A 240 14.25 6.78 -5.74
CA LEU A 240 12.88 6.25 -5.74
C LEU A 240 12.15 6.68 -7.01
N LEU A 241 11.37 5.75 -7.56
CA LEU A 241 10.60 5.93 -8.78
C LEU A 241 9.25 6.59 -8.47
N PRO A 242 8.84 7.63 -9.22
CA PRO A 242 7.51 8.21 -9.09
C PRO A 242 6.45 7.25 -9.64
N LEU A 243 5.26 7.31 -9.02
CA LEU A 243 4.09 6.50 -9.36
C LEU A 243 3.03 7.27 -10.14
#